data_AF-A0A966NVY2-F1
#
_entry.id   AF-A0A966NVY2-F1
#
_cell.length_a   1.000
_cell.length_b   1.000
_cell.length_c   1.000
_cell.angle_alpha   90.00
_cell.angle_beta   90.00
_cell.angle_gamma   90.00
#
_symmetry.space_group_name_H-M   'P 1'
#
loop_
_entity.id
_entity.type
_entity.pdbx_description
1 polymer ?
#
loop_
_entity_poly.entity_id
_entity_poly.type
_entity_poly.pdbx_seq_one_letter_code
_entity_poly.pdbx_strand_id
1 'polypeptide(L)'
;MFELAARLIAAFYAWTHSYAVAIGLVAVVVMLVITPLTLKSTKGMLEMQRLQPEMRRLQSQFKGDRQQLNAEMMKLYQEHKVNPLASCLPLLAQMPIFIIMFRAMHGLIYEVDGKFAPKYLNHTSELYTSLFG
;
A
#
# COMPACT_ATOMS: atom_id res chain seq x y z
N MET A 1 12.80 -11.48 -8.90
CA MET A 1 11.36 -11.64 -9.21
C MET A 1 11.06 -11.33 -10.68
N PHE A 2 11.46 -10.16 -11.19
CA PHE A 2 11.22 -9.74 -12.58
C PHE A 2 11.91 -10.61 -13.66
N GLU A 3 13.09 -11.18 -13.37
CA GLU A 3 13.77 -12.07 -14.34
C GLU A 3 13.06 -13.41 -14.57
N LEU A 4 12.35 -13.92 -13.56
CA LEU A 4 11.59 -15.17 -13.66
C LEU A 4 10.34 -14.95 -14.53
N ALA A 5 9.67 -13.81 -14.36
CA ALA A 5 8.55 -13.42 -15.21
C ALA A 5 8.99 -13.24 -16.67
N ALA A 6 10.14 -12.60 -16.92
CA ALA A 6 10.68 -12.41 -18.26
C ALA A 6 11.01 -13.75 -18.96
N ARG A 7 11.62 -14.70 -18.25
CA ARG A 7 11.90 -16.05 -18.78
C ARG A 7 10.63 -16.84 -19.10
N LEU A 8 9.59 -16.72 -18.27
CA LEU A 8 8.30 -17.37 -18.51
C LEU A 8 7.57 -16.78 -19.72
N ILE A 9 7.58 -15.46 -19.88
CA ILE A 9 7.02 -14.79 -21.07
C ILE A 9 7.72 -15.29 -22.34
N ALA A 10 9.06 -15.37 -22.33
CA ALA A 10 9.82 -15.84 -23.50
C ALA A 10 9.48 -17.30 -23.87
N ALA A 11 9.31 -18.17 -22.87
CA ALA A 11 8.94 -19.56 -23.07
C ALA A 11 7.51 -19.73 -23.63
N PHE A 12 6.54 -18.96 -23.10
CA PHE A 12 5.16 -19.00 -23.59
C PHE A 12 4.99 -18.34 -24.96
N TYR A 13 5.78 -17.31 -25.26
CA TYR A 13 5.81 -16.65 -26.55
C TYR A 13 6.35 -17.57 -27.65
N ALA A 14 7.39 -18.36 -27.36
CA ALA A 14 7.94 -19.36 -28.29
C ALA A 14 6.91 -20.41 -28.73
N TRP A 15 5.94 -20.74 -27.87
CA TRP A 15 4.87 -21.69 -28.19
C TRP A 15 3.72 -21.03 -28.95
N THR A 16 3.31 -19.82 -28.57
CA THR A 16 2.04 -19.21 -29.02
C THR A 16 2.18 -18.26 -30.21
N HIS A 17 3.37 -17.70 -30.47
CA HIS A 17 3.64 -16.69 -31.51
C HIS A 17 2.71 -15.46 -31.50
N SER A 18 1.92 -15.27 -30.44
CA SER A 18 0.98 -14.17 -30.26
C SER A 18 1.26 -13.48 -28.93
N TYR A 19 1.67 -12.21 -29.01
CA TYR A 19 2.03 -11.41 -27.85
C TYR A 19 0.89 -11.27 -26.84
N ALA A 20 -0.35 -11.04 -27.33
CA ALA A 20 -1.51 -10.86 -26.46
C ALA A 20 -1.85 -12.13 -25.65
N VAL A 21 -1.74 -13.30 -26.30
CA VAL A 21 -2.02 -14.59 -25.65
C VAL A 21 -0.91 -14.96 -24.65
N ALA A 22 0.36 -14.72 -25.00
CA ALA A 22 1.48 -14.94 -24.09
C ALA A 22 1.40 -14.08 -22.83
N ILE A 23 1.05 -12.79 -22.96
CA ILE A 23 0.87 -11.88 -21.82
C ILE A 23 -0.31 -12.33 -20.95
N GLY A 24 -1.45 -12.69 -21.57
CA GLY A 24 -2.62 -13.18 -20.83
C GLY A 24 -2.32 -14.44 -20.02
N LEU A 25 -1.63 -15.42 -20.60
CA LEU A 25 -1.21 -16.65 -19.91
C LEU A 25 -0.27 -16.36 -18.74
N VAL A 26 0.69 -15.47 -18.93
CA VAL A 26 1.61 -15.06 -17.86
C VAL A 26 0.85 -14.38 -16.72
N ALA A 27 -0.11 -13.50 -17.04
CA ALA A 27 -0.95 -12.88 -16.03
C ALA A 27 -1.73 -13.93 -15.22
N VAL A 28 -2.31 -14.95 -15.87
CA VAL A 28 -3.01 -16.06 -15.20
C VAL A 28 -2.06 -16.87 -14.31
N VAL A 29 -0.86 -17.21 -14.80
CA VAL A 29 0.15 -17.96 -14.02
C VAL A 29 0.62 -17.15 -12.81
N VAL A 30 0.89 -15.86 -12.99
CA VAL A 30 1.26 -14.95 -11.90
C VAL A 30 0.11 -14.84 -10.90
N MET A 31 -1.12 -14.70 -11.36
CA MET A 31 -2.30 -14.68 -10.50
C MET A 31 -2.41 -15.97 -9.70
N LEU A 32 -2.19 -17.15 -10.31
CA LEU A 32 -2.22 -18.45 -9.61
C LEU A 32 -1.12 -18.59 -8.56
N VAL A 33 0.09 -18.10 -8.83
CA VAL A 33 1.21 -18.14 -7.87
C VAL A 33 1.01 -17.14 -6.72
N ILE A 34 0.42 -15.97 -7.00
CA ILE A 34 0.12 -14.94 -5.99
C ILE A 34 -1.14 -15.28 -5.20
N THR A 35 -2.11 -16.02 -5.76
CA THR A 35 -3.36 -16.43 -5.09
C THR A 35 -3.14 -17.03 -3.69
N PRO A 36 -2.25 -18.02 -3.45
CA PRO A 36 -2.02 -18.54 -2.10
C PRO A 36 -1.42 -17.50 -1.14
N LEU A 37 -0.65 -16.53 -1.65
CA LEU A 37 -0.12 -15.42 -0.85
C LEU A 37 -1.22 -14.43 -0.49
N THR A 38 -2.08 -14.08 -1.46
CA THR A 38 -3.25 -13.22 -1.26
C THR A 38 -4.24 -13.86 -0.28
N LEU A 39 -4.53 -15.15 -0.39
CA LEU A 39 -5.41 -15.86 0.54
C LEU A 39 -4.92 -15.79 1.99
N LYS A 40 -3.60 -15.89 2.22
CA LYS A 40 -3.02 -15.72 3.56
C LYS A 40 -3.21 -14.29 4.10
N SER A 41 -3.05 -13.28 3.25
CA SER A 41 -3.29 -11.87 3.61
C SER A 41 -4.78 -11.61 3.89
N THR A 42 -5.68 -12.13 3.04
CA THR A 42 -7.14 -11.99 3.18
C THR A 42 -7.67 -12.68 4.43
N LYS A 43 -7.12 -13.85 4.81
CA LYS A 43 -7.53 -14.54 6.05
C LYS A 43 -7.33 -13.65 7.29
N GLY A 44 -6.21 -12.95 7.39
CA GLY A 44 -5.95 -12.02 8.50
C GLY A 44 -6.95 -10.85 8.54
N MET A 45 -7.34 -10.33 7.38
CA MET A 45 -8.35 -9.27 7.27
C MET A 45 -9.75 -9.77 7.65
N LEU A 46 -10.11 -11.01 7.29
CA LEU A 46 -11.41 -11.60 7.59
C LEU A 46 -11.60 -11.86 9.10
N GLU A 47 -10.57 -12.36 9.79
CA GLU A 47 -10.64 -12.55 11.25
C GLU A 47 -10.76 -11.21 12.00
N MET A 48 -10.12 -10.15 11.49
CA MET A 48 -10.30 -8.77 11.99
C MET A 48 -11.75 -8.27 11.83
N GLN A 49 -12.41 -8.60 10.71
CA GLN A 49 -13.82 -8.25 10.50
C GLN A 49 -14.75 -9.01 11.46
N ARG A 50 -14.44 -10.27 11.77
CA ARG A 50 -15.21 -11.05 12.77
C ARG A 50 -15.09 -10.51 14.18
N LEU A 51 -13.96 -9.89 14.52
CA LEU A 51 -13.73 -9.23 15.81
C LEU A 51 -14.44 -7.88 15.96
N GLN A 52 -14.87 -7.23 14.86
CA GLN A 52 -15.57 -5.94 14.93
C GLN A 52 -16.76 -5.88 15.90
N PRO A 53 -17.70 -6.84 15.91
CA PRO A 53 -18.82 -6.82 16.87
C PRO A 53 -18.35 -6.87 18.32
N GLU A 54 -17.33 -7.66 18.65
CA GLU A 54 -16.80 -7.75 20.02
C GLU A 54 -16.02 -6.49 20.42
N MET A 55 -15.24 -5.92 19.50
CA MET A 55 -14.61 -4.61 19.69
C MET A 55 -15.65 -3.52 19.99
N ARG A 56 -16.80 -3.52 19.29
CA ARG A 56 -17.88 -2.56 19.56
C ARG A 56 -18.53 -2.77 20.92
N ARG A 57 -18.68 -4.03 21.37
CA ARG A 57 -19.17 -4.35 22.72
C ARG A 57 -18.21 -3.83 23.79
N LEU A 58 -16.91 -4.10 23.66
CA LEU A 58 -15.87 -3.56 24.55
C LEU A 58 -15.91 -2.03 24.61
N GLN A 59 -15.97 -1.38 23.44
CA GLN A 59 -16.07 0.08 23.33
C GLN A 59 -17.33 0.61 24.03
N SER A 60 -18.44 -0.12 24.01
CA SER A 60 -19.66 0.28 24.70
C SER A 60 -19.61 0.11 26.22
N GLN A 61 -18.90 -0.92 26.71
CA GLN A 61 -18.74 -1.19 28.14
C GLN A 61 -17.75 -0.21 28.79
N PHE A 62 -16.66 0.13 28.10
CA PHE A 62 -15.59 0.97 28.63
C PHE A 62 -15.55 2.40 28.06
N LYS A 63 -16.72 2.96 27.67
CA LYS A 63 -16.82 4.33 27.10
C LYS A 63 -16.17 5.42 27.96
N GLY A 64 -16.13 5.23 29.29
CA GLY A 64 -15.56 6.19 30.23
C GLY A 64 -14.09 5.97 30.58
N ASP A 65 -13.52 4.80 30.28
CA ASP A 65 -12.17 4.43 30.70
C ASP A 65 -11.34 3.92 29.52
N ARG A 66 -10.68 4.87 28.85
CA ARG A 66 -9.84 4.60 27.67
C ARG A 66 -8.63 3.72 27.98
N GLN A 67 -8.13 3.75 29.22
CA GLN A 67 -6.97 2.95 29.62
C GLN A 67 -7.36 1.47 29.72
N GLN A 68 -8.47 1.17 30.40
CA GLN A 68 -8.99 -0.19 30.48
C GLN A 68 -9.45 -0.70 29.11
N LEU A 69 -10.08 0.15 28.30
CA LEU A 69 -10.48 -0.21 26.93
C LEU A 69 -9.28 -0.70 26.10
N ASN A 70 -8.16 0.03 26.12
CA ASN A 70 -6.97 -0.34 25.35
C ASN A 70 -6.35 -1.67 25.83
N ALA A 71 -6.34 -1.90 27.14
CA ALA A 71 -5.83 -3.15 27.72
C ALA A 71 -6.69 -4.35 27.32
N GLU A 72 -8.02 -4.25 27.43
CA GLU A 72 -8.94 -5.32 27.05
C GLU A 72 -8.98 -5.54 25.53
N MET A 73 -8.89 -4.49 24.71
CA MET A 73 -8.75 -4.65 23.26
C MET A 73 -7.48 -5.41 22.90
N MET A 74 -6.35 -5.14 23.58
CA MET A 74 -5.11 -5.88 23.34
C MET A 74 -5.17 -7.33 23.81
N LYS A 75 -5.86 -7.63 24.90
CA LYS A 75 -6.13 -9.02 25.31
C LYS A 75 -6.99 -9.75 24.28
N LEU A 76 -8.05 -9.11 23.80
CA LEU A 76 -8.94 -9.67 22.78
C LEU A 76 -8.18 -10.04 21.48
N TYR A 77 -7.27 -9.16 21.03
CA TYR A 77 -6.42 -9.43 19.87
C TYR A 77 -5.45 -10.61 20.10
N GLN A 78 -4.92 -10.74 21.32
CA GLN A 78 -4.01 -11.83 21.70
C GLN A 78 -4.74 -13.19 21.79
N GLU A 79 -5.92 -13.22 22.40
CA GLU A 79 -6.75 -14.43 22.49
C GLU A 79 -7.14 -14.97 21.11
N HIS A 80 -7.51 -14.07 20.19
CA HIS A 80 -7.89 -14.44 18.83
C HIS A 80 -6.69 -14.58 17.86
N LYS A 81 -5.45 -14.36 18.33
CA LYS A 81 -4.20 -14.44 17.55
C LYS A 81 -4.24 -13.63 16.25
N VAL A 82 -4.96 -12.52 16.24
CA VAL A 82 -5.05 -11.64 15.07
C VAL A 82 -3.99 -10.55 15.21
N ASN A 83 -3.12 -10.41 14.21
CA ASN A 83 -2.05 -9.41 14.24
C ASN A 83 -2.54 -8.09 13.60
N PRO A 84 -2.92 -7.05 14.36
CA PRO A 84 -3.40 -5.78 13.80
C PRO A 84 -2.33 -5.10 12.93
N LEU A 85 -1.05 -5.39 13.18
CA LEU A 85 0.07 -4.86 12.40
C LEU A 85 0.16 -5.45 11.00
N ALA A 86 -0.36 -6.66 10.77
CA ALA A 86 -0.40 -7.24 9.43
C ALA A 86 -1.30 -6.42 8.49
N SER A 87 -2.36 -5.79 9.03
CA SER A 87 -3.24 -4.88 8.27
C SER A 87 -2.63 -3.50 8.03
N CYS A 88 -1.70 -3.02 8.86
CA CYS A 88 -1.02 -1.75 8.65
C CYS A 88 0.31 -1.87 7.90
N LEU A 89 0.84 -3.08 7.72
CA LEU A 89 2.05 -3.35 6.94
C LEU A 89 2.01 -2.78 5.50
N PRO A 90 0.88 -2.89 4.76
CA PRO A 90 0.74 -2.27 3.43
C PRO A 90 0.80 -0.73 3.49
N LEU A 91 0.26 -0.15 4.56
CA LEU A 91 0.27 1.30 4.78
C LEU A 91 1.69 1.80 5.09
N LEU A 92 2.43 1.04 5.91
CA LEU A 92 3.83 1.33 6.23
C LEU A 92 4.73 1.20 5.00
N ALA A 93 4.47 0.26 4.11
CA ALA A 93 5.18 0.15 2.83
C ALA A 93 4.87 1.34 1.88
N GLN A 94 3.70 1.97 2.01
CA GLN A 94 3.30 3.14 1.22
C GLN A 94 3.83 4.48 1.78
N MET A 95 4.10 4.56 3.09
CA MET A 95 4.61 5.77 3.76
C MET A 95 5.82 6.42 3.07
N PRO A 96 6.85 5.68 2.59
CA PRO A 96 7.99 6.26 1.90
C PRO A 96 7.60 7.01 0.62
N ILE A 97 6.69 6.44 -0.17
CA ILE A 97 6.21 7.02 -1.42
C ILE A 97 5.47 8.33 -1.13
N PHE A 98 4.64 8.33 -0.07
CA PHE A 98 3.91 9.52 0.36
C PHE A 98 4.85 10.66 0.80
N ILE A 99 5.90 10.37 1.57
CA ILE A 99 6.87 11.38 2.02
C ILE A 99 7.60 12.03 0.84
N ILE A 100 7.98 11.23 -0.17
CA ILE A 100 8.65 11.72 -1.38
C ILE A 100 7.72 12.67 -2.14
N MET A 101 6.47 12.27 -2.35
CA MET A 101 5.47 13.08 -3.05
C MET A 101 5.15 14.37 -2.30
N PHE A 102 4.99 14.31 -0.97
CA PHE A 102 4.74 15.47 -0.14
C PHE A 102 5.91 16.46 -0.18
N ARG A 103 7.16 15.97 -0.08
CA ARG A 103 8.36 16.83 -0.21
C ARG A 103 8.50 17.44 -1.59
N ALA A 104 8.21 16.69 -2.64
CA ALA A 104 8.23 17.21 -4.01
C ALA A 104 7.22 18.35 -4.17
N MET A 105 5.96 18.12 -3.78
CA MET A 105 4.90 19.12 -3.88
C MET A 105 5.17 20.35 -3.00
N HIS A 106 5.59 20.15 -1.75
CA HIS A 106 5.95 21.25 -0.85
C HIS A 106 7.17 22.04 -1.35
N GLY A 107 8.09 21.38 -2.05
CA GLY A 107 9.21 22.06 -2.70
C GLY A 107 8.81 22.85 -3.94
N LEU A 108 7.72 22.48 -4.62
CA LEU A 108 7.16 23.27 -5.72
C LEU A 108 6.53 24.56 -5.21
N ILE A 109 5.76 24.48 -4.12
CA ILE A 109 5.02 25.62 -3.54
C ILE A 109 5.89 26.40 -2.53
N TYR A 110 7.20 26.28 -2.61
CA TYR A 110 8.11 26.96 -1.71
C TYR A 110 8.16 28.45 -2.10
N GLU A 111 7.89 29.34 -1.16
CA GLU A 111 7.82 30.78 -1.38
C GLU A 111 8.90 31.47 -0.54
N VAL A 112 9.70 32.33 -1.16
CA VAL A 112 10.70 33.16 -0.48
C VAL A 112 10.42 34.62 -0.84
N ASP A 113 10.18 35.46 0.17
CA ASP A 113 9.88 36.89 0.01
C ASP A 113 8.69 37.20 -0.93
N GLY A 114 7.57 36.48 -0.77
CA GLY A 114 6.34 36.76 -1.51
C GLY A 114 6.33 36.29 -2.97
N LYS A 115 7.37 35.54 -3.38
CA LYS A 115 7.53 35.04 -4.75
C LYS A 115 7.71 33.54 -4.74
N PHE A 116 6.92 32.86 -5.58
CA PHE A 116 6.99 31.42 -5.82
C PHE A 116 8.42 31.06 -6.27
N ALA A 117 9.06 30.09 -5.60
CA ALA A 117 10.47 29.72 -5.81
C ALA A 117 10.65 28.20 -5.62
N PRO A 118 10.39 27.39 -6.65
CA PRO A 118 10.40 25.94 -6.51
C PRO A 118 11.82 25.41 -6.24
N LYS A 119 11.99 24.68 -5.12
CA LYS A 119 13.28 24.25 -4.57
C LYS A 119 13.92 23.04 -5.29
N TYR A 120 13.13 22.24 -5.99
CA TYR A 120 13.58 20.99 -6.63
C TYR A 120 13.39 20.97 -8.15
N LEU A 121 12.95 22.09 -8.74
CA LEU A 121 12.84 22.23 -10.19
C LEU A 121 14.17 22.67 -10.78
N ASN A 122 14.61 21.97 -11.82
CA ASN A 122 15.76 22.41 -12.58
C ASN A 122 15.36 23.67 -13.37
N HIS A 123 16.16 24.73 -13.27
CA HIS A 123 15.86 26.05 -13.86
C HIS A 123 15.76 26.05 -15.40
N THR A 124 16.11 24.93 -16.04
CA THR A 124 16.07 24.72 -17.49
C THR A 124 14.90 23.86 -17.97
N SER A 125 14.05 23.37 -17.06
CA SER A 125 12.90 22.54 -17.42
C SER A 125 11.71 23.40 -17.87
N GLU A 126 10.99 22.96 -18.91
CA GLU A 126 9.81 23.66 -19.46
C GLU A 126 8.76 24.00 -18.39
N LEU A 127 8.67 23.17 -17.35
CA LEU A 127 7.77 23.38 -16.21
C LEU A 127 8.15 24.63 -15.40
N TYR A 128 9.45 24.89 -15.18
CA TYR A 128 9.93 26.10 -14.51
C TYR A 128 9.61 27.34 -15.34
N THR A 129 9.86 27.30 -16.65
CA THR A 129 9.56 28.41 -17.56
C THR A 129 8.06 28.71 -17.63
N SER A 130 7.20 27.69 -17.63
CA SER A 130 5.74 27.87 -17.66
C SER A 130 5.13 28.45 -16.37
N LEU A 131 5.82 28.28 -15.22
CA LEU A 131 5.34 28.75 -13.92
C LEU A 131 5.74 30.21 -13.63
N PHE A 132 6.80 30.70 -14.27
CA PHE A 132 7.28 32.08 -14.09
C PHE A 132 6.88 33.03 -15.23
N GLY A 133 6.49 32.50 -16.40
CA GLY A 133 6.13 33.31 -17.57
C GLY A 133 7.36 33.81 -18.31
#